data_AF-A0A3N5EUV7-F1
#
_entry.id   AF-A0A3N5EUV7-F1
#
_cell.length_a   1.000
_cell.length_b   1.000
_cell.length_c   1.000
_cell.angle_alpha   90.00
_cell.angle_beta   90.00
_cell.angle_gamma   90.00
#
_symmetry.space_group_name_H-M   'P 1'
#
loop_
_entity.id
_entity.type
_entity.pdbx_description
1 polymer ?
#
loop_
_entity_poly.entity_id
_entity_poly.type
_entity_poly.pdbx_seq_one_letter_code
_entity_poly.pdbx_strand_id
1 'polypeptide(L)'
;MKGDRVEAVVDTGQGTQTYVIEATRAGRRLEVATSRGVVEVSEVTRSGTPVRTGRFMASRLIALVEFPAHEGRESQVEVSTRRRITTVGDD
;
A
#
# COMPACT_ATOMS: atom_id res chain seq x y z
N MET A 1 15.22 -3.24 3.78
CA MET A 1 14.29 -2.81 4.85
C MET A 1 12.86 -2.97 4.35
N LYS A 2 11.90 -3.37 5.19
CA LYS A 2 10.46 -3.27 4.82
C LYS A 2 10.11 -1.79 4.60
N GLY A 3 9.14 -1.54 3.72
CA GLY A 3 8.76 -0.19 3.33
C GLY A 3 8.49 0.75 4.49
N ASP A 4 8.87 2.02 4.33
CA ASP A 4 8.50 3.09 5.25
C ASP A 4 7.12 3.67 4.90
N ARG A 5 6.59 3.39 3.71
CA ARG A 5 5.24 3.77 3.28
C ARG A 5 4.46 2.58 2.70
N VAL A 6 3.18 2.50 3.07
CA VAL A 6 2.19 1.60 2.47
C VAL A 6 0.99 2.42 2.02
N GLU A 7 0.51 2.16 0.82
CA GLU A 7 -0.77 2.68 0.34
C GLU A 7 -1.79 1.55 0.27
N ALA A 8 -2.95 1.77 0.89
CA ALA A 8 -4.08 0.84 0.88
C ALA A 8 -5.27 1.50 0.19
N VAL A 9 -5.71 0.95 -0.93
CA VAL A 9 -6.92 1.39 -1.64
C VAL A 9 -8.08 0.51 -1.21
N VAL A 10 -9.12 1.12 -0.67
CA VAL A 10 -10.24 0.43 -0.01
C VAL A 10 -11.56 0.86 -0.63
N ASP A 11 -12.43 -0.11 -0.93
CA ASP A 11 -13.83 0.15 -1.25
C ASP A 11 -14.61 0.49 0.02
N THR A 12 -15.20 1.68 0.05
CA THR A 12 -16.01 2.17 1.17
C THR A 12 -17.49 1.82 1.01
N GLY A 13 -17.90 1.28 -0.15
CA GLY A 13 -19.28 1.06 -0.56
C GLY A 13 -19.93 2.29 -1.21
N GLN A 14 -19.27 3.45 -1.20
CA GLN A 14 -19.67 4.67 -1.92
C GLN A 14 -18.61 5.11 -2.93
N GLY A 15 -17.54 4.33 -3.08
CA GLY A 15 -16.37 4.64 -3.89
C GLY A 15 -15.08 4.16 -3.24
N THR A 16 -13.95 4.48 -3.88
CA THR A 16 -12.63 4.07 -3.42
C THR A 16 -11.97 5.14 -2.58
N GLN A 17 -11.35 4.76 -1.47
CA GLN A 17 -10.54 5.63 -0.63
C GLN A 17 -9.12 5.07 -0.48
N THR A 18 -8.13 5.95 -0.67
CA THR A 18 -6.73 5.60 -0.46
C THR A 18 -6.29 6.03 0.93
N TYR A 19 -5.71 5.10 1.68
CA TYR A 19 -5.06 5.34 2.97
C TYR A 19 -3.55 5.23 2.79
N VAL A 20 -2.83 6.25 3.25
CA VAL A 20 -1.37 6.25 3.30
C VAL A 20 -0.94 5.99 4.74
N ILE A 21 -0.10 4.99 4.95
CA ILE A 21 0.48 4.63 6.23
C ILE A 21 1.99 4.82 6.12
N GLU A 22 2.58 5.60 7.03
CA GLU A 22 4.01 5.91 7.01
C GLU A 22 4.66 5.62 8.37
N ALA A 23 5.83 4.97 8.35
CA ALA A 23 6.72 4.82 9.48
C ALA A 23 7.68 6.03 9.52
N THR A 24 7.24 7.13 10.13
CA THR A 24 7.95 8.42 10.03
C THR A 24 9.10 8.59 11.02
N ARG A 25 9.25 7.69 12.00
CA ARG A 25 10.31 7.81 13.03
C ARG A 25 11.45 6.83 12.77
N ALA A 26 12.68 7.33 12.98
CA ALA A 26 13.90 6.56 12.77
C ALA A 26 13.88 5.20 13.49
N GLY A 27 14.28 4.16 12.77
CA GLY A 27 14.34 2.79 13.29
C GLY A 27 13.00 2.08 13.41
N ARG A 28 11.90 2.67 12.93
CA ARG A 28 10.62 1.99 12.75
C ARG A 28 10.44 1.53 11.30
N ARG A 29 9.58 0.55 11.12
CA ARG A 29 9.24 -0.02 9.81
C ARG A 29 7.77 -0.42 9.78
N LEU A 30 7.22 -0.56 8.58
CA LEU A 30 5.88 -1.13 8.44
C LEU A 30 5.96 -2.66 8.31
N GLU A 31 4.97 -3.33 8.90
CA GLU A 31 4.71 -4.74 8.71
C GLU A 31 3.28 -4.95 8.25
N VAL A 32 3.13 -5.68 7.15
CA VAL A 32 1.85 -6.15 6.66
C VAL A 32 1.66 -7.61 7.08
N ALA A 33 0.51 -7.91 7.66
CA ALA A 33 0.08 -9.26 7.99
C ALA A 33 -1.38 -9.45 7.57
N THR A 34 -1.74 -10.65 7.12
CA THR A 34 -3.13 -10.98 6.79
C THR A 34 -3.60 -12.12 7.67
N SER A 35 -4.73 -11.95 8.36
CA SER A 35 -5.29 -12.96 9.24
C SER A 35 -6.80 -12.79 9.37
N ARG A 36 -7.55 -13.91 9.36
CA ARG A 36 -9.00 -13.95 9.59
C ARG A 36 -9.81 -12.93 8.76
N GLY A 37 -9.46 -12.76 7.49
CA GLY A 37 -10.15 -11.82 6.60
C GLY A 37 -9.87 -10.34 6.85
N VAL A 38 -8.83 -10.03 7.64
CA VAL A 38 -8.34 -8.67 7.90
C VAL A 38 -6.87 -8.58 7.46
N VAL A 39 -6.54 -7.49 6.80
CA VAL A 39 -5.16 -7.09 6.52
C VAL A 39 -4.76 -6.04 7.55
N GLU A 40 -3.72 -6.33 8.32
CA GLU A 40 -3.13 -5.45 9.31
C GLU A 40 -1.87 -4.80 8.74
N VAL A 41 -1.79 -3.48 8.85
CA VAL A 41 -0.60 -2.69 8.52
C VAL A 41 -0.12 -2.02 9.80
N SER A 42 0.98 -2.51 10.36
CA SER A 42 1.50 -2.07 11.65
C SER A 42 2.83 -1.35 11.51
N GLU A 43 2.91 -0.14 12.06
CA GLU A 43 4.18 0.50 12.35
C GLU A 43 4.79 -0.16 13.58
N VAL A 44 5.93 -0.82 13.41
CA VAL A 44 6.64 -1.52 14.48
C VAL A 44 7.97 -0.83 14.82
N THR A 45 8.35 -0.90 16.08
CA THR A 45 9.70 -0.52 16.52
C THR A 45 10.76 -1.47 15.95
N ARG A 46 12.04 -1.14 16.15
CA ARG A 46 13.15 -2.03 15.80
C ARG A 46 13.05 -3.43 16.44
N SER A 47 12.48 -3.51 17.65
CA SER A 47 12.24 -4.76 18.36
C SER A 47 10.98 -5.52 17.91
N GLY A 48 10.22 -5.00 16.93
CA GLY A 48 8.99 -5.61 16.44
C GLY A 48 7.74 -5.28 17.26
N THR A 49 7.82 -4.35 18.21
CA THR A 49 6.67 -3.94 19.01
C THR A 49 5.76 -3.03 18.18
N PRO A 50 4.48 -3.35 17.97
CA PRO A 50 3.56 -2.49 17.23
C PRO A 50 3.27 -1.21 18.01
N VAL A 51 3.36 -0.07 17.34
CA VAL A 51 3.11 1.26 17.89
C VAL A 51 1.76 1.79 17.40
N ARG A 52 1.44 1.54 16.13
CA ARG A 52 0.16 1.91 15.51
C ARG A 52 -0.19 0.87 14.45
N THR A 53 -1.47 0.52 14.38
CA THR A 53 -1.96 -0.49 13.45
C THR A 53 -3.20 0.02 12.72
N GLY A 54 -3.16 -0.01 11.39
CA GLY A 54 -4.34 0.07 10.53
C GLY A 54 -4.88 -1.33 10.25
N ARG A 55 -6.21 -1.48 10.23
CA ARG A 55 -6.88 -2.74 9.90
C ARG A 55 -7.86 -2.53 8.77
N PHE A 56 -7.77 -3.36 7.74
CA PHE A 56 -8.60 -3.30 6.56
C PHE A 56 -9.29 -4.64 6.37
N MET A 57 -10.60 -4.65 6.11
CA MET A 57 -11.26 -5.88 5.70
C MET A 57 -10.68 -6.33 4.36
N ALA A 58 -10.17 -7.56 4.29
CA ALA A 58 -9.56 -8.10 3.08
C ALA A 58 -10.55 -8.10 1.90
N SER A 59 -11.84 -8.30 2.17
CA SER A 59 -12.90 -8.27 1.15
C SER A 59 -13.14 -6.91 0.53
N ARG A 60 -12.65 -5.82 1.13
CA ARG A 60 -12.80 -4.45 0.65
C ARG A 60 -11.49 -3.81 0.23
N LEU A 61 -10.36 -4.49 0.42
CA LEU A 61 -9.05 -3.99 0.04
C LEU A 61 -8.83 -4.27 -1.45
N ILE A 62 -8.86 -3.20 -2.25
CA ILE A 62 -8.68 -3.26 -3.70
C ILE A 62 -7.20 -3.44 -4.06
N ALA A 63 -6.33 -2.68 -3.39
CA ALA A 63 -4.89 -2.75 -3.60
C ALA A 63 -4.13 -2.43 -2.32
N LEU A 64 -2.95 -3.03 -2.18
CA LEU A 64 -1.97 -2.70 -1.15
C LEU A 64 -0.58 -2.62 -1.80
N VAL A 65 0.04 -1.46 -1.70
CA VAL A 65 1.34 -1.18 -2.32
C VAL A 65 2.35 -0.88 -1.23
N GLU A 66 3.40 -1.70 -1.12
CA GLU A 66 4.53 -1.44 -0.25
C GLU A 66 5.60 -0.66 -1.01
N PHE A 67 5.94 0.54 -0.53
CA PHE A 67 7.03 1.34 -1.08
C PHE A 67 8.31 1.05 -0.30
N PRO A 68 9.37 0.50 -0.91
CA PRO A 68 10.62 0.28 -0.21
C PRO A 68 11.19 1.60 0.30
N ALA A 69 11.70 1.58 1.54
CA ALA A 69 12.37 2.74 2.12
C ALA A 69 13.55 3.15 1.23
N HIS A 70 13.57 4.41 0.81
CA HIS A 70 14.62 4.93 -0.08
C HIS A 70 15.92 5.14 0.70
N GLU A 71 16.69 4.07 0.91
CA GLU A 71 18.11 4.20 1.25
C GLU A 71 18.88 4.52 -0.04
N GLY A 72 18.95 5.81 -0.38
CA GLY A 72 19.94 6.37 -1.31
C GLY A 72 19.91 5.86 -2.76
N ARG A 73 19.28 6.64 -3.64
CA ARG A 73 19.42 6.67 -5.12
C ARG A 73 18.82 5.50 -5.91
N GLU A 74 18.07 5.89 -6.95
CA GLU A 74 17.74 5.13 -8.17
C GLU A 74 16.85 3.88 -8.04
N SER A 75 15.53 4.07 -8.02
CA SER A 75 14.60 3.23 -8.80
C SER A 75 13.15 3.75 -8.70
N GLN A 76 12.88 4.97 -9.20
CA GLN A 76 11.50 5.25 -9.65
C GLN A 76 11.39 4.77 -11.10
N VAL A 77 10.62 3.70 -11.31
CA VAL A 77 10.23 3.29 -12.65
C VAL A 77 9.02 4.13 -13.03
N GLU A 78 9.18 5.02 -14.01
CA GLU A 78 8.08 5.79 -14.57
C GLU A 78 7.21 4.87 -15.45
N VAL A 79 6.02 4.50 -14.96
CA VAL A 79 5.06 3.67 -15.71
C VAL A 79 4.03 4.59 -16.37
N SER A 80 4.16 4.81 -17.68
CA SER A 80 3.14 5.48 -18.49
C SER A 80 2.20 4.44 -19.11
N THR A 81 1.00 4.26 -18.54
CA THR A 81 -0.03 3.42 -19.16
C THR A 81 -0.72 4.21 -20.27
N ARG A 82 -0.23 4.08 -21.50
CA ARG A 82 -0.92 4.60 -22.69
C ARG A 82 -1.64 3.45 -23.40
N ARG A 83 -2.86 3.14 -22.97
CA ARG A 83 -3.73 2.20 -23.70
C ARG A 83 -4.74 3.00 -24.53
N ARG A 84 -4.50 3.13 -25.84
CA ARG A 84 -5.54 3.52 -26.79
C ARG A 84 -6.44 2.32 -27.02
N ILE A 85 -7.71 2.43 -26.63
CA ILE A 85 -8.76 1.58 -27.19
C ILE A 85 -9.13 2.22 -28.52
N THR A 86 -8.66 1.65 -29.62
CA THR A 86 -9.25 1.93 -30.93
C THR A 86 -10.52 1.09 -31.01
N THR A 87 -11.67 1.75 -30.97
CA THR A 87 -12.93 1.16 -31.42
C THR A 87 -12.74 0.88 -32.91
N VAL A 88 -12.57 -0.38 -33.26
CA VAL A 88 -12.66 -0.83 -34.65
C VAL A 88 -14.12 -0.60 -35.04
N GLY A 89 -14.34 0.33 -35.97
CA GLY A 89 -15.66 0.65 -36.48
C GLY A 89 -16.28 -0.53 -37.21
N ASP A 90 -17.59 -0.64 -37.05
CA ASP A 90 -18.47 -1.50 -37.83
C ASP A 90 -18.28 -1.28 -39.34
N ASP A 91 -18.23 -2.40 -40.08
CA ASP A 91 -18.59 -2.51 -41.50
C ASP A 91 -19.50 -3.75 -41.64
#